data_AF-A0A381NTB8-F1
#
_entry.id   AF-A0A381NTB8-F1
#
_cell.length_a   1.000
_cell.length_b   1.000
_cell.length_c   1.000
_cell.angle_alpha   90.00
_cell.angle_beta   90.00
_cell.angle_gamma   90.00
#
_symmetry.space_group_name_H-M   'P 1'
#
loop_
_entity.id
_entity.type
_entity.pdbx_description
1 polymer ?
#
loop_
_entity_poly.entity_id
_entity_poly.type
_entity_poly.pdbx_seq_one_letter_code
_entity_poly.pdbx_strand_id
1 'polypeptide(L)'
;MINYEKEYQNSRNVCGEPFPEIVEFFENYDDECATVVHLGCGQGRDALFIARKGHSVLGVDTAQTGIEQMLEEAESEKLAVDGVIADITNYEAPDL
;
A
#
# COMPACT_ATOMS: atom_id res chain seq x y z
N MET A 1 7.89 17.62 9.97
CA MET A 1 7.40 16.48 9.18
C MET A 1 7.54 15.24 10.06
N ILE A 2 6.56 14.34 10.07
CA ILE A 2 6.61 13.10 10.87
C ILE A 2 7.66 12.16 10.27
N ASN A 3 8.40 11.44 11.10
CA ASN A 3 9.33 10.41 10.65
C ASN A 3 8.62 9.05 10.69
N TYR A 4 7.98 8.67 9.59
CA TYR A 4 7.17 7.46 9.50
C TYR A 4 7.96 6.17 9.70
N GLU A 5 9.23 6.12 9.26
CA GLU A 5 10.10 4.97 9.50
C GLU A 5 10.21 4.66 11.00
N LYS A 6 10.41 5.70 11.82
CA LYS A 6 10.47 5.54 13.28
C LYS A 6 9.12 5.12 13.87
N GLU A 7 8.02 5.67 13.39
CA GLU A 7 6.69 5.31 13.91
C GLU A 7 6.33 3.85 13.59
N TYR A 8 6.63 3.38 12.37
CA TYR A 8 6.35 2.01 11.95
C TYR A 8 7.22 0.96 12.65
N GLN A 9 8.43 1.33 13.11
CA GLN A 9 9.26 0.48 13.97
C GLN A 9 8.65 0.27 15.37
N ASN A 10 7.85 1.23 15.86
CA ASN A 10 7.28 1.17 17.22
C ASN A 10 5.95 0.40 17.27
N SER A 11 5.15 0.47 16.21
CA SER A 11 3.82 -0.17 16.18
C SER A 11 3.43 -0.56 14.76
N ARG A 12 2.69 -1.66 14.64
CA ARG A 12 1.89 -1.96 13.45
C ARG A 12 0.63 -1.10 13.42
N ASN A 13 0.05 -0.93 12.24
CA ASN A 13 -1.24 -0.27 12.02
C ASN A 13 -1.36 1.19 12.53
N VAL A 14 -0.27 1.96 12.42
CA VAL A 14 -0.19 3.36 12.87
C VAL A 14 -1.26 4.24 12.21
N CYS A 15 -1.59 3.98 10.95
CA CYS A 15 -2.57 4.76 10.19
C CYS A 15 -4.00 4.18 10.27
N GLY A 16 -4.21 3.05 10.95
CA GLY A 16 -5.52 2.43 11.15
C GLY A 16 -6.20 1.96 9.85
N GLU A 17 -7.53 2.01 9.85
CA GLU A 17 -8.39 1.53 8.76
C GLU A 17 -8.19 2.29 7.44
N PRO A 18 -8.52 1.66 6.29
CA PRO A 18 -8.49 2.32 4.98
C PRO A 18 -9.31 3.61 4.96
N PHE A 19 -8.95 4.53 4.07
CA PHE A 19 -9.75 5.74 3.87
C PHE A 19 -11.14 5.38 3.29
N PRO A 20 -12.24 5.91 3.87
CA PRO A 20 -13.58 5.65 3.37
C PRO A 20 -13.76 5.96 1.89
N GLU A 21 -13.09 6.98 1.37
CA GLU A 21 -13.15 7.39 -0.03
C GLU A 21 -12.51 6.35 -0.96
N ILE A 22 -11.44 5.70 -0.53
CA ILE A 22 -10.82 4.58 -1.26
C ILE A 22 -11.74 3.36 -1.23
N VAL A 23 -12.35 3.09 -0.07
CA VAL A 23 -13.31 1.99 0.08
C VAL A 23 -14.49 2.20 -0.87
N GLU A 24 -15.13 3.36 -0.83
CA GLU A 24 -16.26 3.69 -1.69
C GLU A 24 -15.89 3.62 -3.18
N PHE A 25 -14.70 4.10 -3.56
CA PHE A 25 -14.24 4.02 -4.95
C PHE A 25 -14.13 2.56 -5.43
N PHE A 26 -13.41 1.70 -4.71
CA PHE A 26 -13.19 0.31 -5.11
C PHE A 26 -14.39 -0.61 -4.84
N GLU A 27 -15.38 -0.17 -4.07
CA GLU A 27 -16.70 -0.83 -4.00
C GLU A 27 -17.51 -0.64 -5.28
N ASN A 28 -17.32 0.48 -5.99
CA ASN A 28 -18.03 0.83 -7.21
C ASN A 28 -17.15 0.76 -8.47
N TYR A 29 -15.93 0.21 -8.35
CA TYR A 29 -15.01 0.05 -9.47
C TYR A 29 -15.29 -1.26 -10.19
N ASP A 30 -15.76 -1.16 -11.44
CA ASP A 30 -16.29 -2.32 -12.20
C ASP A 30 -15.21 -3.22 -12.80
N ASP A 31 -13.99 -2.73 -13.01
CA ASP A 31 -12.93 -3.55 -13.62
C ASP A 31 -12.39 -4.56 -12.61
N GLU A 32 -12.36 -5.83 -13.01
CA GLU A 32 -11.68 -6.87 -12.25
C GLU A 32 -10.17 -6.81 -12.52
N CYS A 33 -9.36 -7.07 -11.48
CA CYS A 33 -7.90 -7.25 -11.62
C CYS A 33 -7.10 -6.06 -12.17
N ALA A 34 -7.55 -4.82 -11.95
CA ALA A 34 -6.73 -3.64 -12.23
C ALA A 34 -5.35 -3.67 -11.54
N THR A 35 -4.37 -3.02 -12.17
CA THR A 35 -3.03 -2.80 -11.61
C THR A 35 -2.92 -1.38 -11.07
N VAL A 36 -2.56 -1.25 -9.79
CA VAL A 36 -2.61 0.01 -9.04
C VAL A 36 -1.23 0.36 -8.50
N VAL A 37 -0.76 1.59 -8.73
CA VAL A 37 0.39 2.15 -7.99
C VAL A 37 -0.12 2.95 -6.81
N HIS A 38 0.32 2.60 -5.60
CA HIS A 38 0.02 3.35 -4.38
C HIS A 38 1.25 4.10 -3.88
N LEU A 39 1.26 5.42 -4.06
CA LEU A 39 2.31 6.31 -3.58
C LEU A 39 2.11 6.66 -2.10
N GLY A 40 3.19 6.65 -1.31
CA GLY A 40 3.12 6.86 0.14
C GLY A 40 2.28 5.79 0.84
N CYS A 41 2.48 4.51 0.49
CA CYS A 41 1.60 3.43 0.96
C CYS A 41 1.80 3.08 2.45
N GLY A 42 2.91 3.48 3.06
CA GLY A 42 3.25 3.17 4.44
C GLY A 42 3.13 1.69 4.77
N GLN A 43 2.38 1.37 5.83
CA GLN A 43 2.07 -0.02 6.26
C GLN A 43 0.97 -0.69 5.42
N GLY A 44 0.45 -0.01 4.39
CA GLY A 44 -0.39 -0.63 3.37
C GLY A 44 -1.88 -0.70 3.67
N ARG A 45 -2.44 0.10 4.59
CA ARG A 45 -3.88 0.01 4.95
C ARG A 45 -4.80 0.03 3.72
N ASP A 46 -4.53 0.93 2.77
CA ASP A 46 -5.31 1.11 1.55
C ASP A 46 -4.85 0.10 0.48
N ALA A 47 -3.54 -0.11 0.33
CA ALA A 47 -2.96 -1.08 -0.61
C ALA A 47 -3.46 -2.52 -0.39
N LEU A 48 -3.50 -2.98 0.86
CA LEU A 48 -3.98 -4.30 1.24
C LEU A 48 -5.50 -4.41 1.03
N PHE A 49 -6.26 -3.36 1.35
CA PHE A 49 -7.69 -3.33 1.04
C PHE A 49 -7.95 -3.48 -0.47
N ILE A 50 -7.24 -2.72 -1.30
CA ILE A 50 -7.34 -2.79 -2.76
C ILE A 50 -6.98 -4.19 -3.26
N ALA A 51 -5.91 -4.80 -2.74
CA ALA A 51 -5.52 -6.14 -3.14
C ALA A 51 -6.54 -7.22 -2.71
N ARG A 52 -7.16 -7.08 -1.54
CA ARG A 52 -8.27 -7.96 -1.08
C ARG A 52 -9.49 -7.89 -2.00
N LYS A 53 -9.66 -6.80 -2.75
CA LYS A 53 -10.70 -6.65 -3.79
C LYS A 53 -10.35 -7.34 -5.11
N GLY A 54 -9.16 -7.96 -5.22
CA GLY A 54 -8.74 -8.74 -6.38
C GLY A 54 -7.81 -7.99 -7.35
N HIS A 55 -7.33 -6.81 -6.97
CA HIS A 55 -6.39 -6.01 -7.75
C HIS A 55 -4.94 -6.35 -7.42
N SER A 56 -4.02 -6.02 -8.32
CA SER A 56 -2.59 -6.01 -8.04
C SER A 56 -2.14 -4.62 -7.61
N VAL A 57 -1.29 -4.53 -6.59
CA VAL A 57 -0.83 -3.25 -6.05
C VAL A 57 0.70 -3.20 -5.98
N LEU A 58 1.27 -2.13 -6.53
CA LEU A 58 2.66 -1.74 -6.31
C LEU A 58 2.69 -0.58 -5.31
N GLY A 59 3.05 -0.86 -4.05
CA GLY A 59 3.21 0.15 -3.02
C GLY A 59 4.59 0.82 -3.09
N VAL A 60 4.63 2.15 -2.97
CA VAL A 60 5.87 2.94 -2.96
C VAL A 60 5.91 3.80 -1.71
N ASP A 61 6.95 3.66 -0.89
CA ASP A 61 7.15 4.50 0.29
C ASP A 61 8.64 4.67 0.59
N THR A 62 8.98 5.71 1.34
CA THR A 62 10.35 5.92 1.86
C THR A 62 10.65 5.08 3.10
N ALA A 63 9.62 4.67 3.84
CA ALA A 63 9.75 3.92 5.09
C ALA A 63 9.87 2.41 4.81
N GLN A 64 11.09 1.89 4.87
CA GLN A 64 11.40 0.47 4.73
C GLN A 64 10.55 -0.40 5.66
N THR A 65 10.43 -0.03 6.93
CA THR A 65 9.65 -0.81 7.89
C THR A 65 8.16 -0.89 7.50
N GLY A 66 7.62 0.17 6.90
CA GLY A 66 6.23 0.17 6.41
C GLY A 66 6.03 -0.82 5.27
N ILE A 67 6.93 -0.78 4.27
CA ILE A 67 6.91 -1.69 3.11
C ILE A 67 7.06 -3.15 3.56
N GLU A 68 8.03 -3.46 4.42
CA GLU A 68 8.24 -4.83 4.92
C GLU A 68 7.00 -5.36 5.63
N GLN A 69 6.39 -4.55 6.51
CA GLN A 69 5.21 -4.96 7.24
C GLN A 69 3.98 -5.16 6.34
N MET A 70 3.83 -4.33 5.29
CA MET A 70 2.78 -4.50 4.28
C MET A 70 2.98 -5.81 3.50
N LEU A 71 4.21 -6.11 3.09
CA LEU A 71 4.53 -7.33 2.33
C LEU A 71 4.34 -8.59 3.19
N GLU A 72 4.70 -8.56 4.47
CA GLU A 72 4.41 -9.67 5.40
C GLU A 72 2.90 -9.96 5.50
N GLU A 73 2.06 -8.92 5.61
CA GLU A 73 0.61 -9.08 5.69
C GLU A 73 0.04 -9.59 4.36
N ALA A 74 0.50 -9.02 3.24
CA ALA A 74 0.14 -9.46 1.90
C ALA A 74 0.50 -10.94 1.65
N GLU A 75 1.68 -11.38 2.05
CA GLU A 75 2.11 -12.78 1.95
C GLU A 75 1.21 -13.70 2.77
N SER A 76 0.89 -13.30 4.01
CA SER A 76 0.04 -14.10 4.91
C SER A 76 -1.37 -14.34 4.36
N GLU A 77 -1.88 -13.37 3.57
CA GLU A 77 -3.20 -13.40 2.94
C GLU A 77 -3.16 -13.84 1.47
N LYS A 78 -1.96 -14.07 0.92
CA LYS A 78 -1.72 -14.39 -0.50
C LYS A 78 -2.28 -13.33 -1.45
N LEU A 79 -2.07 -12.06 -1.10
CA LEU A 79 -2.48 -10.90 -1.89
C LEU A 79 -1.43 -10.57 -2.95
N ALA A 80 -1.88 -10.01 -4.07
CA ALA A 80 -1.01 -9.55 -5.16
C ALA A 80 -0.46 -8.15 -4.85
N VAL A 81 0.45 -8.05 -3.88
CA VAL A 81 1.09 -6.79 -3.48
C VAL A 81 2.60 -6.90 -3.59
N ASP A 82 3.20 -5.93 -4.27
CA ASP A 82 4.64 -5.69 -4.32
C ASP A 82 4.97 -4.33 -3.70
N GLY A 83 6.24 -4.15 -3.31
CA GLY A 83 6.70 -2.96 -2.59
C GLY A 83 8.02 -2.42 -3.11
N VAL A 84 8.11 -1.09 -3.20
CA VAL A 84 9.33 -0.36 -3.59
C VAL A 84 9.65 0.68 -2.54
N ILE A 85 10.89 0.66 -2.06
CA ILE A 85 11.41 1.69 -1.16
C ILE A 85 12.00 2.81 -2.02
N ALA A 86 11.28 3.92 -2.16
CA ALA A 86 11.70 5.06 -2.97
C ALA A 86 11.09 6.38 -2.51
N ASP A 87 11.79 7.48 -2.81
CA ASP A 87 11.25 8.82 -2.69
C ASP A 87 10.38 9.12 -3.91
N ILE A 88 9.08 9.30 -3.68
CA ILE A 88 8.09 9.55 -4.73
C ILE A 88 8.35 10.83 -5.53
N THR A 89 9.13 11.78 -5.01
CA THR A 89 9.48 13.01 -5.74
C THR A 89 10.45 12.78 -6.88
N ASN A 90 11.16 11.64 -6.87
CA ASN A 90 12.13 11.23 -7.88
C ASN A 90 11.82 9.83 -8.45
N TYR A 91 10.67 9.25 -8.09
CA TYR A 91 10.27 7.92 -8.53
C TYR A 91 9.55 8.00 -9.87
N GLU A 92 10.01 7.21 -10.84
CA GLU A 92 9.31 6.99 -12.09
C GLU A 92 8.52 5.69 -11.97
N ALA A 93 7.19 5.79 -12.07
CA ALA A 93 6.34 4.63 -12.07
C ALA A 93 6.61 3.76 -13.31
N PRO A 94 6.51 2.42 -13.19
CA PRO A 94 6.61 1.54 -14.34
C PRO A 94 5.45 1.80 -15.32
N ASP A 95 5.67 1.49 -16.59
CA ASP A 95 4.59 1.41 -17.57
C ASP A 95 3.66 0.26 -17.17
N LEU A 96 2.41 0.60 -16.82
CA LEU A 96 1.33 -0.32 -16.41
C LEU A 96 0.34 -0.60 -17.53
#